data_AF-A2DDY5-F1
#
_entry.id   AF-A2DDY5-F1
#
_cell.length_a   1.000
_cell.length_b   1.000
_cell.length_c   1.000
_cell.angle_alpha   90.00
_cell.angle_beta   90.00
_cell.angle_gamma   90.00
#
_symmetry.space_group_name_H-M   'P 1'
#
loop_
_entity.id
_entity.type
_entity.pdbx_description
1 polymer ?
#
loop_
_entity_poly.entity_id
_entity_poly.type
_entity_poly.pdbx_seq_one_letter_code
_entity_poly.pdbx_strand_id
1 'polypeptide(L)'
;MSTNDALKVSSVGAKRILCILDECRKRVELSLLLPTIGDFIESNDEIPPIIKEYSAEFHNHKKYLMEIMTTDGYPKPGYETAFDEEVLICMELSRELSREMDNYAQLFKPIIDQRNEAVGYKPKIVQYLDEMINLETEFFSKHVKDDKKRNRIVSEIQQMENINREHIEILKQKEISAVREKELKIRAKEEELDAIKKQLVQARSMELPLLQEDKLEDELGTHEENLRSQLGDVRIKIGSAQKKDVDHEGTNRRLVRKEEEQLQNLISKYDTEMAALEEESKNSFEKMTKLEGDVAKLRCELITLNEKRAPAIADERYFTQLHIRQSKQMYDMLQSIKTLQGCVRIFLRNAPKPKKKKQKKK
;
A
#
# COMPACT_ATOMS: atom_id res chain seq x y z
N MET A 1 11.01 10.78 24.63
CA MET A 1 10.06 9.89 23.94
C MET A 1 8.91 10.74 23.44
N SER A 2 8.81 10.89 22.11
CA SER A 2 7.79 11.71 21.47
C SER A 2 6.45 10.98 21.50
N THR A 3 5.38 11.67 21.90
CA THR A 3 4.00 11.16 22.00
C THR A 3 3.36 10.77 20.65
N ASN A 4 4.08 10.89 19.53
CA ASN A 4 3.60 10.53 18.19
C ASN A 4 3.80 9.04 17.81
N ASP A 5 4.27 8.19 18.72
CA ASP A 5 4.25 6.73 18.50
C ASP A 5 2.90 6.09 18.87
N ALA A 6 1.94 6.87 19.37
CA ALA A 6 0.60 6.40 19.67
C ALA A 6 -0.19 6.19 18.37
N LEU A 7 -0.42 4.91 18.04
CA LEU A 7 -1.40 4.39 17.07
C LEU A 7 -0.96 4.34 15.59
N LYS A 8 0.14 3.61 15.33
CA LYS A 8 0.30 2.93 14.03
C LYS A 8 -0.70 1.77 13.93
N VAL A 9 -1.96 2.08 13.62
CA VAL A 9 -2.99 1.08 13.33
C VAL A 9 -2.71 0.48 11.96
N SER A 10 -2.58 -0.84 11.86
CA SER A 10 -2.38 -1.51 10.57
C SER A 10 -3.59 -1.31 9.65
N SER A 11 -3.41 -1.49 8.34
CA SER A 11 -4.53 -1.42 7.38
C SER A 11 -5.68 -2.38 7.70
N VAL A 12 -5.37 -3.54 8.30
CA VAL A 12 -6.36 -4.50 8.79
C VAL A 12 -7.05 -3.99 10.06
N GLY A 13 -6.30 -3.39 10.98
CA GLY A 13 -6.86 -2.75 12.18
C GLY A 13 -7.81 -1.60 11.84
N ALA A 14 -7.43 -0.76 10.87
CA ALA A 14 -8.23 0.35 10.38
C ALA A 14 -9.56 -0.13 9.79
N LYS A 15 -9.52 -1.17 8.95
CA LYS A 15 -10.74 -1.79 8.40
C LYS A 15 -11.65 -2.34 9.50
N ARG A 16 -11.10 -3.00 10.52
CA ARG A 16 -11.90 -3.51 11.65
C ARG A 16 -12.58 -2.38 12.41
N ILE A 17 -11.86 -1.30 12.70
CA ILE A 17 -12.42 -0.12 13.40
C ILE A 17 -13.56 0.49 12.59
N LEU A 18 -13.36 0.71 11.29
CA LEU A 18 -14.41 1.24 10.40
C LEU A 18 -15.62 0.31 10.31
N CYS A 19 -15.41 -1.02 10.23
CA CYS A 19 -16.51 -1.98 10.23
C CYS A 19 -17.31 -1.92 11.54
N ILE A 20 -16.64 -1.81 12.70
CA ILE A 20 -17.31 -1.70 14.00
C ILE A 20 -18.14 -0.41 14.07
N LEU A 21 -17.59 0.72 13.62
CA LEU A 21 -18.30 1.99 13.61
C LEU A 21 -19.52 1.98 12.68
N ASP A 22 -19.40 1.37 11.50
CA ASP A 22 -20.52 1.16 10.58
C ASP A 22 -21.60 0.25 11.20
N GLU A 23 -21.20 -0.83 11.86
CA GLU A 23 -22.12 -1.72 12.56
C GLU A 23 -22.84 -1.01 13.72
N CYS A 24 -22.13 -0.20 14.50
CA CYS A 24 -22.73 0.64 15.55
C CYS A 24 -23.75 1.62 14.98
N ARG A 25 -23.42 2.27 13.85
CA ARG A 25 -24.33 3.18 13.16
C ARG A 25 -25.61 2.46 12.73
N LYS A 26 -25.48 1.31 12.07
CA LYS A 26 -26.63 0.52 11.59
C LYS A 26 -27.54 0.08 12.72
N ARG A 27 -26.98 -0.36 13.86
CA ARG A 27 -27.79 -0.74 15.04
C ARG A 27 -28.55 0.45 15.61
N VAL A 28 -27.93 1.63 15.67
CA VAL A 28 -28.61 2.85 16.11
C VAL A 28 -29.72 3.22 15.11
N GLU A 29 -29.47 3.15 13.81
CA GLU A 29 -30.51 3.37 12.78
C GLU A 29 -31.67 2.38 12.92
N LEU A 30 -31.40 1.09 13.14
CA LEU A 30 -32.43 0.09 13.41
C LEU A 30 -33.22 0.40 14.68
N SER A 31 -32.55 0.78 15.77
CA SER A 31 -33.20 1.13 17.05
C SER A 31 -34.24 2.24 16.91
N LEU A 32 -34.00 3.17 16.00
CA LEU A 32 -34.88 4.29 15.70
C LEU A 32 -36.10 3.87 14.87
N LEU A 33 -36.00 2.76 14.14
CA LEU A 33 -37.07 2.17 13.35
C LEU A 33 -37.87 1.14 14.15
N LEU A 34 -37.33 0.57 15.24
CA LEU A 34 -38.01 -0.44 16.06
C LEU A 34 -39.46 -0.13 16.45
N PRO A 35 -39.86 1.13 16.74
CA PRO A 35 -41.25 1.45 17.06
C PRO A 35 -42.24 1.24 15.90
N THR A 36 -41.77 1.28 14.65
CA THR A 36 -42.62 1.26 13.44
C THR A 36 -42.32 0.09 12.51
N ILE A 37 -41.18 -0.59 12.71
CA ILE A 37 -40.71 -1.63 11.81
C ILE A 37 -41.52 -2.93 11.90
N GLY A 38 -42.03 -3.28 13.09
CA GLY A 38 -42.89 -4.45 13.27
C GLY A 38 -44.15 -4.33 12.43
N ASP A 39 -44.89 -3.23 12.60
CA ASP A 39 -46.10 -2.93 11.82
C ASP A 39 -45.83 -2.89 10.31
N PHE A 40 -44.68 -2.36 9.89
CA PHE A 40 -44.29 -2.32 8.48
C PHE A 40 -44.00 -3.71 7.91
N ILE A 41 -43.29 -4.57 8.66
CA ILE A 41 -42.98 -5.94 8.24
C ILE A 41 -44.25 -6.80 8.16
N GLU A 42 -45.18 -6.61 9.10
CA GLU A 42 -46.46 -7.34 9.13
C GLU A 42 -47.42 -6.90 8.03
N SER A 43 -47.45 -5.60 7.70
CA SER A 43 -48.35 -5.03 6.69
C SER A 43 -47.84 -5.15 5.25
N ASN A 44 -46.59 -5.57 5.04
CA ASN A 44 -45.98 -5.67 3.73
C ASN A 44 -45.71 -7.13 3.32
N ASP A 45 -46.46 -7.59 2.31
CA ASP A 45 -46.36 -8.94 1.77
C ASP A 45 -45.09 -9.19 0.95
N GLU A 46 -44.42 -8.13 0.47
CA GLU A 46 -43.19 -8.22 -0.31
C GLU A 46 -41.94 -8.47 0.55
N ILE A 47 -42.07 -8.42 1.89
CA ILE A 47 -40.94 -8.65 2.80
C ILE A 47 -40.56 -10.13 2.83
N PRO A 48 -39.28 -10.48 2.60
CA PRO A 48 -38.81 -11.85 2.66
C PRO A 48 -39.15 -12.57 3.97
N PRO A 49 -39.51 -13.87 3.91
CA PRO A 49 -39.85 -14.66 5.10
C PRO A 49 -38.75 -14.65 6.18
N ILE A 50 -37.48 -14.66 5.76
CA ILE A 50 -36.33 -14.62 6.67
C ILE A 50 -36.30 -13.35 7.53
N ILE A 51 -36.73 -12.21 6.98
CA ILE A 51 -36.83 -10.96 7.76
C ILE A 51 -38.02 -11.00 8.72
N LYS A 52 -39.13 -11.62 8.30
CA LYS A 52 -40.32 -11.82 9.16
C LYS A 52 -39.97 -12.70 10.36
N GLU A 53 -39.21 -13.77 10.14
CA GLU A 53 -38.72 -14.68 11.18
C GLU A 53 -37.80 -13.96 12.18
N TYR A 54 -36.73 -13.31 11.71
CA TYR A 54 -35.82 -12.57 12.59
C TYR A 54 -36.51 -11.44 13.35
N SER A 55 -37.46 -10.73 12.71
CA SER A 55 -38.24 -9.70 13.38
C SER A 55 -39.13 -10.26 14.49
N ALA A 56 -39.81 -11.38 14.23
CA ALA A 56 -40.68 -12.03 15.21
C ALA A 56 -39.87 -12.58 16.41
N GLU A 57 -38.75 -13.24 16.16
CA GLU A 57 -37.84 -13.71 17.20
C GLU A 57 -37.32 -12.55 18.05
N PHE A 58 -36.83 -11.49 17.40
CA PHE A 58 -36.35 -10.31 18.10
C PHE A 58 -37.43 -9.67 18.99
N HIS A 59 -38.67 -9.56 18.52
CA HIS A 59 -39.77 -9.00 19.32
C HIS A 59 -40.16 -9.88 20.51
N ASN A 60 -40.12 -11.21 20.35
CA ASN A 60 -40.38 -12.15 21.44
C ASN A 60 -39.32 -12.02 22.54
N HIS A 61 -38.04 -12.02 22.15
CA HIS A 61 -36.92 -11.87 23.08
C HIS A 61 -36.91 -10.49 23.76
N LYS A 62 -37.16 -9.42 23.00
CA LYS A 62 -37.35 -8.07 23.55
C LYS A 62 -38.47 -8.01 24.57
N LYS A 63 -39.59 -8.68 24.33
CA LYS A 63 -40.72 -8.72 25.28
C LYS A 63 -40.33 -9.41 26.57
N TYR A 64 -39.66 -10.56 26.49
CA TYR A 64 -39.15 -11.26 27.66
C TYR A 64 -38.12 -10.43 28.43
N LEU A 65 -37.18 -9.77 27.74
CA LEU A 65 -36.22 -8.85 28.33
C LEU A 65 -36.93 -7.73 29.12
N MET A 66 -38.00 -7.15 28.56
CA MET A 66 -38.81 -6.12 29.24
C MET A 66 -39.55 -6.68 30.48
N GLU A 67 -39.90 -7.97 30.50
CA GLU A 67 -40.54 -8.62 31.65
C GLU A 67 -39.55 -8.85 32.81
N ILE A 68 -38.29 -9.13 32.51
CA ILE A 68 -37.24 -9.38 33.53
C ILE A 68 -36.43 -8.12 33.91
N MET A 69 -36.71 -6.97 33.26
CA MET A 69 -36.05 -5.70 33.51
C MET A 69 -36.89 -4.77 34.39
N THR A 70 -36.22 -3.97 35.22
CA THR A 70 -36.82 -2.89 36.01
C THR A 70 -37.14 -1.68 35.13
N THR A 71 -37.92 -0.73 35.65
CA THR A 71 -38.20 0.54 34.95
C THR A 71 -36.95 1.37 34.68
N ASP A 72 -35.89 1.16 35.47
CA ASP A 72 -34.63 1.89 35.37
C ASP A 72 -33.63 1.21 34.42
N GLY A 73 -34.00 0.10 33.79
CA GLY A 73 -33.15 -0.60 32.80
C GLY A 73 -32.22 -1.65 33.39
N TYR A 74 -32.34 -1.97 34.68
CA TYR A 74 -31.53 -2.99 35.36
C TYR A 74 -32.27 -4.32 35.48
N PRO A 75 -31.57 -5.47 35.58
CA PRO A 75 -32.20 -6.75 35.85
C PRO A 75 -33.03 -6.71 37.14
N LYS A 76 -34.18 -7.36 37.13
CA LYS A 76 -34.93 -7.63 38.37
C LYS A 76 -34.12 -8.59 39.25
N PRO A 77 -34.23 -8.50 40.59
CA PRO A 77 -33.51 -9.40 41.49
C PRO A 77 -33.79 -10.88 41.16
N GLY A 78 -32.73 -11.68 41.00
CA GLY A 78 -32.82 -13.11 40.66
C GLY A 78 -32.91 -13.42 39.16
N TYR A 79 -32.81 -12.41 38.30
CA TYR A 79 -32.78 -12.54 36.84
C TYR A 79 -31.47 -12.03 36.22
N GLU A 80 -30.41 -11.85 36.99
CA GLU A 80 -29.15 -11.25 36.52
C GLU A 80 -28.53 -12.03 35.35
N THR A 81 -28.40 -13.35 35.48
CA THR A 81 -27.90 -14.21 34.39
C THR A 81 -28.84 -14.26 33.19
N ALA A 82 -30.15 -14.42 33.43
CA ALA A 82 -31.14 -14.46 32.37
C ALA A 82 -31.20 -13.13 31.59
N PHE A 83 -30.99 -12.00 32.26
CA PHE A 83 -30.92 -10.68 31.64
C PHE A 83 -29.71 -10.55 30.74
N ASP A 84 -28.52 -10.95 31.20
CA ASP A 84 -27.29 -10.87 30.40
C ASP A 84 -27.37 -11.78 29.16
N GLU A 85 -27.88 -13.01 29.31
CA GLU A 85 -28.11 -13.93 28.20
C GLU A 85 -29.10 -13.35 27.18
N GLU A 86 -30.21 -12.79 27.66
CA GLU A 86 -31.25 -12.24 26.80
C GLU A 86 -30.81 -10.96 26.08
N VAL A 87 -29.99 -10.13 26.73
CA VAL A 87 -29.34 -8.98 26.11
C VAL A 87 -28.45 -9.44 24.96
N LEU A 88 -27.63 -10.49 25.16
CA LEU A 88 -26.78 -11.04 24.11
C LEU A 88 -27.60 -11.57 22.92
N ILE A 89 -28.67 -12.32 23.20
CA ILE A 89 -29.58 -12.82 22.16
C ILE A 89 -30.21 -11.66 21.37
N CYS A 90 -30.74 -10.64 22.06
CA CYS A 90 -31.28 -9.45 21.40
C CYS A 90 -30.22 -8.71 20.57
N MET A 91 -28.96 -8.66 21.03
CA MET A 91 -27.85 -8.05 20.29
C MET A 91 -27.49 -8.84 19.02
N GLU A 92 -27.55 -10.17 19.06
CA GLU A 92 -27.30 -11.02 17.90
C GLU A 92 -28.45 -10.96 16.89
N LEU A 93 -29.69 -11.09 17.36
CA LEU A 93 -30.89 -10.99 16.51
C LEU A 93 -31.01 -9.62 15.84
N SER A 94 -30.75 -8.52 16.58
CA SER A 94 -30.74 -7.18 15.98
C SER A 94 -29.63 -7.00 14.93
N ARG A 95 -28.48 -7.69 15.10
CA ARG A 95 -27.39 -7.70 14.12
C ARG A 95 -27.79 -8.43 12.84
N GLU A 96 -28.32 -9.64 12.96
CA GLU A 96 -28.74 -10.42 11.78
C GLU A 96 -29.92 -9.74 11.07
N LEU A 97 -30.90 -9.22 11.82
CA LEU A 97 -31.99 -8.43 11.25
C LEU A 97 -31.49 -7.20 10.49
N SER A 98 -30.54 -6.45 11.04
CA SER A 98 -29.93 -5.30 10.36
C SER A 98 -29.24 -5.71 9.05
N ARG A 99 -28.52 -6.84 9.06
CA ARG A 99 -27.81 -7.34 7.86
C ARG A 99 -28.77 -7.79 6.78
N GLU A 100 -29.83 -8.51 7.13
CA GLU A 100 -30.83 -8.91 6.16
C GLU A 100 -31.59 -7.71 5.63
N MET A 101 -31.94 -6.74 6.47
CA MET A 101 -32.54 -5.50 5.99
C MET A 101 -31.65 -4.73 5.00
N ASP A 102 -30.33 -4.72 5.20
CA ASP A 102 -29.38 -4.13 4.26
C ASP A 102 -29.40 -4.84 2.89
N ASN A 103 -29.52 -6.17 2.87
CA ASN A 103 -29.65 -6.94 1.62
C ASN A 103 -30.90 -6.53 0.81
N TYR A 104 -31.94 -6.06 1.50
CA TYR A 104 -33.21 -5.62 0.92
C TYR A 104 -33.49 -4.13 1.16
N ALA A 105 -32.44 -3.30 1.24
CA ALA A 105 -32.54 -1.90 1.67
C ALA A 105 -33.58 -1.05 0.91
N GLN A 106 -33.84 -1.38 -0.37
CA GLN A 106 -34.85 -0.69 -1.18
C GLN A 106 -36.28 -0.86 -0.63
N LEU A 107 -36.61 -2.02 -0.04
CA LEU A 107 -37.92 -2.29 0.55
C LEU A 107 -38.15 -1.46 1.81
N PHE A 108 -37.09 -1.16 2.56
CA PHE A 108 -37.15 -0.38 3.81
C PHE A 108 -36.97 1.13 3.60
N LYS A 109 -36.66 1.56 2.38
CA LYS A 109 -36.49 2.97 2.06
C LYS A 109 -37.72 3.84 2.42
N PRO A 110 -38.97 3.41 2.14
CA PRO A 110 -40.15 4.22 2.47
C PRO A 110 -40.30 4.51 3.96
N ILE A 111 -40.07 3.52 4.83
CA ILE A 111 -40.16 3.71 6.29
C ILE A 111 -38.99 4.56 6.81
N ILE A 112 -37.81 4.41 6.22
CA ILE A 112 -36.64 5.24 6.53
C ILE A 112 -36.91 6.70 6.16
N ASP A 113 -37.47 6.96 4.98
CA ASP A 113 -37.78 8.30 4.49
C ASP A 113 -38.90 8.93 5.33
N GLN A 114 -39.96 8.18 5.67
CA GLN A 114 -40.99 8.65 6.59
C GLN A 114 -40.42 9.04 7.97
N ARG A 115 -39.47 8.26 8.49
CA ARG A 115 -38.77 8.57 9.74
C ARG A 115 -37.83 9.77 9.60
N ASN A 116 -37.20 9.96 8.44
CA ASN A 116 -36.39 11.14 8.14
C ASN A 116 -37.26 12.41 8.13
N GLU A 117 -38.43 12.34 7.49
CA GLU A 117 -39.38 13.44 7.35
C GLU A 117 -40.08 13.80 8.68
N ALA A 118 -40.51 12.80 9.45
CA ALA A 118 -41.21 13.00 10.73
C ALA A 118 -40.33 13.68 11.79
N VAL A 119 -39.02 13.44 11.76
CA VAL A 119 -38.05 14.03 12.71
C VAL A 119 -37.43 15.32 12.14
N GLY A 120 -37.65 15.64 10.86
CA GLY A 120 -37.13 16.82 10.16
C GLY A 120 -35.62 16.83 9.93
N TYR A 121 -34.86 16.02 10.67
CA TYR A 121 -33.41 15.83 10.57
C TYR A 121 -33.01 14.40 10.94
N LYS A 122 -31.90 13.91 10.37
CA LYS A 122 -31.26 12.66 10.82
C LYS A 122 -30.95 12.80 12.32
N PRO A 123 -31.33 11.86 13.21
CA PRO A 123 -31.07 11.98 14.64
C PRO A 123 -29.59 12.28 14.91
N LYS A 124 -29.31 13.26 15.78
CA LYS A 124 -27.95 13.77 16.03
C LYS A 124 -26.93 12.67 16.31
N ILE A 125 -27.34 11.59 16.99
CA ILE A 125 -26.47 10.44 17.26
C ILE A 125 -26.01 9.73 15.99
N VAL A 126 -26.87 9.61 14.98
CA VAL A 126 -26.51 9.02 13.69
C VAL A 126 -25.60 9.96 12.90
N GLN A 127 -25.85 11.28 12.97
CA GLN A 127 -24.97 12.28 12.37
C GLN A 127 -23.56 12.24 12.97
N TYR A 128 -23.44 12.15 14.31
CA TYR A 128 -22.14 12.03 14.96
C TYR A 128 -21.42 10.73 14.59
N LEU A 129 -22.14 9.62 14.42
CA LEU A 129 -21.54 8.37 13.95
C LEU A 129 -21.06 8.48 12.49
N ASP A 130 -21.83 9.14 11.61
CA ASP A 130 -21.38 9.42 10.24
C ASP A 130 -20.14 10.32 10.23
N GLU A 131 -20.11 11.37 11.04
CA GLU A 131 -18.96 12.26 11.19
C GLU A 131 -17.73 11.53 11.72
N MET A 132 -17.89 10.66 12.71
CA MET A 132 -16.81 9.81 13.24
C MET A 132 -16.29 8.84 12.18
N ILE A 133 -17.17 8.15 11.45
CA ILE A 133 -16.77 7.25 10.35
C ILE A 133 -15.98 8.03 9.29
N ASN A 134 -16.43 9.23 8.93
CA ASN A 134 -15.76 10.08 7.95
C ASN A 134 -14.38 10.55 8.43
N LEU A 135 -14.27 11.01 9.69
CA LEU A 135 -13.00 11.43 10.29
C LEU A 135 -11.99 10.29 10.37
N GLU A 136 -12.42 9.11 10.82
CA GLU A 136 -11.59 7.91 10.89
C GLU A 136 -11.19 7.43 9.49
N THR A 137 -12.11 7.49 8.52
CA THR A 137 -11.80 7.17 7.12
C THR A 137 -10.74 8.09 6.55
N GLU A 138 -10.82 9.40 6.81
CA GLU A 138 -9.82 10.37 6.37
C GLU A 138 -8.46 10.13 7.07
N PHE A 139 -8.48 9.89 8.38
CA PHE A 139 -7.31 9.57 9.18
C PHE A 139 -6.58 8.34 8.64
N PHE A 140 -7.28 7.22 8.45
CA PHE A 140 -6.70 6.00 7.91
C PHE A 140 -6.26 6.16 6.44
N SER A 141 -6.99 6.93 5.62
CA SER A 141 -6.64 7.16 4.21
C SER A 141 -5.34 7.94 4.03
N LYS A 142 -5.05 8.89 4.92
CA LYS A 142 -3.77 9.63 4.93
C LYS A 142 -2.61 8.69 5.26
N HIS A 143 -2.75 7.86 6.28
CA HIS A 143 -1.72 6.90 6.67
C HIS A 143 -1.46 5.80 5.63
N VAL A 144 -2.48 5.36 4.88
CA VAL A 144 -2.30 4.38 3.78
C VAL A 144 -1.41 4.91 2.65
N LYS A 145 -1.46 6.21 2.35
CA LYS A 145 -0.58 6.81 1.32
C LYS A 145 0.89 6.79 1.76
N ASP A 146 1.13 7.08 3.04
CA ASP A 146 2.48 7.05 3.62
C ASP A 146 3.04 5.62 3.70
N ASP A 147 2.21 4.65 4.07
CA ASP A 147 2.59 3.22 4.07
C ASP A 147 2.89 2.70 2.65
N LYS A 148 2.12 3.12 1.64
CA LYS A 148 2.43 2.77 0.22
C LYS A 148 3.79 3.35 -0.22
N LYS A 149 4.08 4.60 0.16
CA LYS A 149 5.38 5.23 -0.13
C LYS A 149 6.51 4.49 0.57
N ARG A 150 6.33 4.13 1.84
CA ARG A 150 7.31 3.36 2.62
C ARG A 150 7.56 1.98 2.02
N ASN A 151 6.52 1.25 1.64
CA ASN A 151 6.65 -0.07 1.01
C ASN A 151 7.38 -0.01 -0.34
N ARG A 152 7.14 1.05 -1.13
CA ARG A 152 7.88 1.29 -2.37
C ARG A 152 9.38 1.47 -2.10
N ILE A 153 9.74 2.32 -1.14
CA ILE A 153 11.14 2.55 -0.75
C ILE A 153 11.80 1.25 -0.28
N VAL A 154 11.12 0.46 0.55
CA VAL A 154 11.65 -0.84 1.00
C VAL A 154 11.87 -1.81 -0.17
N SER A 155 10.94 -1.86 -1.12
CA SER A 155 11.09 -2.69 -2.33
C SER A 155 12.26 -2.22 -3.20
N GLU A 156 12.46 -0.90 -3.34
CA GLU A 156 13.58 -0.33 -4.08
C GLU A 156 14.93 -0.66 -3.40
N ILE A 157 15.00 -0.59 -2.06
CA ILE A 157 16.18 -1.00 -1.29
C ILE A 157 16.49 -2.49 -1.51
N GLN A 158 15.48 -3.36 -1.43
CA GLN A 158 15.67 -4.80 -1.65
C GLN A 158 16.14 -5.14 -3.06
N GLN A 159 15.61 -4.45 -4.08
CA GLN A 159 16.10 -4.59 -5.46
C GLN A 159 17.56 -4.15 -5.57
N MET A 160 17.92 -3.02 -4.97
CA MET A 160 19.30 -2.51 -4.98
C MET A 160 20.26 -3.47 -4.25
N GLU A 161 19.84 -4.09 -3.15
CA GLU A 161 20.63 -5.11 -2.44
C GLU A 161 20.87 -6.36 -3.29
N ASN A 162 19.90 -6.75 -4.12
CA ASN A 162 20.06 -7.89 -5.03
C ASN A 162 21.01 -7.55 -6.18
N ILE A 163 20.84 -6.38 -6.80
CA ILE A 163 21.76 -5.88 -7.84
C ILE A 163 23.18 -5.77 -7.28
N ASN A 164 23.36 -5.19 -6.10
CA ASN A 164 24.66 -5.08 -5.45
C ASN A 164 25.29 -6.45 -5.18
N ARG A 165 24.49 -7.45 -4.78
CA ARG A 165 24.98 -8.83 -4.63
C ARG A 165 25.46 -9.43 -5.94
N GLU A 166 24.70 -9.29 -7.03
CA GLU A 166 25.10 -9.75 -8.37
C GLU A 166 26.39 -9.06 -8.83
N HIS A 167 26.52 -7.75 -8.64
CA HIS A 167 27.73 -7.00 -8.96
C HIS A 167 28.95 -7.51 -8.18
N ILE A 168 28.79 -7.79 -6.88
CA ILE A 168 29.85 -8.37 -6.04
C ILE A 168 30.25 -9.77 -6.56
N GLU A 169 29.31 -10.60 -6.97
CA GLU A 169 29.61 -11.92 -7.55
C GLU A 169 30.36 -11.82 -8.88
N ILE A 170 29.97 -10.91 -9.77
CA ILE A 170 30.67 -10.65 -11.02
C ILE A 170 32.11 -10.18 -10.74
N LEU A 171 32.30 -9.29 -9.76
CA LEU A 171 33.63 -8.83 -9.38
C LEU A 171 34.50 -9.97 -8.84
N LYS A 172 33.94 -10.83 -7.98
CA LYS A 172 34.64 -12.03 -7.49
C LYS A 172 35.03 -12.98 -8.62
N GLN A 173 34.15 -13.21 -9.59
CA GLN A 173 34.47 -14.04 -10.76
C GLN A 173 35.58 -13.42 -11.61
N LYS A 174 35.52 -12.10 -11.86
CA LYS A 174 36.58 -11.39 -12.59
C LYS A 174 37.92 -11.45 -11.87
N GLU A 175 37.92 -11.32 -10.54
CA GLU A 175 39.12 -11.44 -9.72
C GLU A 175 39.73 -12.84 -9.83
N ILE A 176 38.93 -13.90 -9.71
CA ILE A 176 39.39 -15.29 -9.87
C ILE A 176 39.98 -15.51 -11.27
N SER A 177 39.33 -15.02 -12.32
CA SER A 177 39.81 -15.13 -13.70
C SER A 177 41.13 -14.37 -13.89
N ALA A 178 41.24 -13.16 -13.36
CA ALA A 178 42.45 -12.34 -13.44
C ALA A 178 43.63 -12.99 -12.68
N VAL A 179 43.38 -13.61 -11.53
CA VAL A 179 44.39 -14.36 -10.78
C VAL A 179 44.87 -15.57 -11.58
N ARG A 180 43.95 -16.37 -12.14
CA ARG A 180 44.31 -17.52 -12.99
C ARG A 180 45.11 -17.11 -14.21
N GLU A 181 44.73 -16.02 -14.88
CA GLU A 181 45.46 -15.50 -16.03
C GLU A 181 46.89 -15.05 -15.66
N LYS A 182 47.04 -14.40 -14.51
CA LYS A 182 48.37 -14.04 -13.97
C LYS A 182 49.21 -15.27 -13.65
N GLU A 183 48.63 -16.29 -13.00
CA GLU A 183 49.35 -17.54 -12.70
C GLU A 183 49.78 -18.28 -13.97
N LEU A 184 48.94 -18.32 -15.00
CA LEU A 184 49.30 -18.91 -16.30
C LEU A 184 50.46 -18.15 -16.97
N LYS A 185 50.44 -16.81 -16.94
CA LYS A 185 51.53 -15.98 -17.47
C LYS A 185 52.84 -16.20 -16.70
N ILE A 186 52.78 -16.35 -15.37
CA ILE A 186 53.94 -16.66 -14.55
C ILE A 186 54.54 -18.01 -14.94
N ARG A 187 53.72 -19.07 -15.03
CA ARG A 187 54.20 -20.40 -15.43
C ARG A 187 54.83 -20.40 -16.83
N ALA A 188 54.20 -19.74 -17.80
CA ALA A 188 54.76 -19.63 -19.15
C ALA A 188 56.14 -18.95 -19.13
N LYS A 189 56.33 -17.91 -18.29
CA LYS A 189 57.62 -17.25 -18.12
C LYS A 189 58.65 -18.11 -17.39
N GLU A 190 58.23 -18.93 -16.42
CA GLU A 190 59.09 -19.91 -15.76
C GLU A 190 59.58 -20.99 -16.74
N GLU A 191 58.70 -21.48 -17.61
CA GLU A 191 59.04 -22.45 -18.67
C GLU A 191 60.03 -21.87 -19.70
N GLU A 192 59.82 -20.62 -20.14
CA GLU A 192 60.76 -19.91 -21.01
C GLU A 192 62.14 -19.77 -20.34
N LEU A 193 62.17 -19.42 -19.06
CA LEU A 193 63.41 -19.24 -18.30
C LEU A 193 64.17 -20.57 -18.15
N ASP A 194 63.48 -21.68 -17.91
CA ASP A 194 64.08 -23.01 -17.85
C ASP A 194 64.60 -23.48 -19.23
N ALA A 195 63.92 -23.14 -20.32
CA ALA A 195 64.42 -23.38 -21.67
C ALA A 195 65.73 -22.62 -21.93
N ILE A 196 65.81 -21.34 -21.56
CA ILE A 196 67.03 -20.52 -21.69
C ILE A 196 68.17 -21.10 -20.84
N LYS A 197 67.89 -21.53 -19.60
CA LYS A 197 68.90 -22.18 -18.74
C LYS A 197 69.47 -23.44 -19.40
N LYS A 198 68.62 -24.28 -20.00
CA LYS A 198 69.07 -25.50 -20.72
C LYS A 198 69.98 -25.14 -21.90
N GLN A 199 69.60 -24.14 -22.69
CA GLN A 199 70.42 -23.65 -23.81
C GLN A 199 71.78 -23.11 -23.34
N LEU A 200 71.82 -22.39 -22.21
CA LEU A 200 73.06 -21.85 -21.65
C LEU A 200 73.99 -22.95 -21.12
N VAL A 201 73.44 -24.00 -20.50
CA VAL A 201 74.23 -25.18 -20.10
C VAL A 201 74.78 -25.91 -21.32
N GLN A 202 73.97 -26.07 -22.38
CA GLN A 202 74.41 -26.68 -23.63
C GLN A 202 75.53 -25.86 -24.29
N ALA A 203 75.39 -24.54 -24.37
CA ALA A 203 76.42 -23.64 -24.91
C ALA A 203 77.73 -23.72 -24.10
N ARG A 204 77.65 -23.74 -22.76
CA ARG A 204 78.83 -23.92 -21.90
C ARG A 204 79.48 -25.30 -22.07
N SER A 205 78.71 -26.35 -22.33
CA SER A 205 79.26 -27.68 -22.60
C SER A 205 79.91 -27.83 -23.98
N MET A 206 79.66 -26.88 -24.89
CA MET A 206 80.25 -26.83 -26.22
C MET A 206 81.51 -25.95 -26.32
N GLU A 207 81.96 -25.34 -25.22
CA GLU A 207 83.28 -24.69 -25.16
C GLU A 207 84.39 -25.75 -25.03
N LEU A 208 84.85 -26.27 -26.17
CA LEU A 208 86.12 -26.99 -26.31
C LEU A 208 87.16 -26.09 -27.02
N PRO A 209 88.47 -26.27 -26.77
CA PRO A 209 89.50 -25.39 -27.29
C PRO A 209 89.71 -25.63 -28.79
N LEU A 210 89.63 -24.53 -29.56
CA LEU A 210 90.05 -24.48 -30.96
C LEU A 210 91.57 -24.66 -31.05
N LEU A 211 91.99 -25.83 -31.51
CA LEU A 211 93.34 -26.10 -32.02
C LEU A 211 93.29 -27.36 -32.90
N GLN A 212 93.23 -27.16 -34.22
CA GLN A 212 94.23 -27.67 -35.18
C GLN A 212 93.79 -27.36 -36.61
N GLU A 213 94.73 -26.73 -37.33
CA GLU A 213 94.74 -26.49 -38.76
C GLU A 213 94.90 -27.80 -39.55
N ASP A 214 94.66 -27.66 -40.86
CA ASP A 214 94.97 -28.58 -41.96
C ASP A 214 93.94 -29.67 -42.31
N LYS A 215 93.00 -29.28 -43.18
CA LYS A 215 92.67 -29.92 -44.47
C LYS A 215 91.59 -29.12 -45.20
N LEU A 216 92.00 -28.02 -45.81
CA LEU A 216 91.14 -27.15 -46.62
C LEU A 216 91.56 -27.32 -48.08
N GLU A 217 90.71 -27.96 -48.90
CA GLU A 217 90.43 -27.51 -50.29
C GLU A 217 89.42 -28.42 -51.02
N ASP A 218 89.42 -29.75 -50.84
CA ASP A 218 88.48 -30.65 -51.56
C ASP A 218 87.11 -30.83 -50.88
N GLU A 219 87.03 -30.74 -49.54
CA GLU A 219 85.75 -30.70 -48.82
C GLU A 219 85.04 -29.34 -48.94
N LEU A 220 85.79 -28.28 -49.24
CA LEU A 220 85.26 -26.93 -49.41
C LEU A 220 84.32 -26.84 -50.62
N GLY A 221 84.67 -27.45 -51.76
CA GLY A 221 83.84 -27.39 -52.97
C GLY A 221 82.49 -28.09 -52.84
N THR A 222 82.46 -29.27 -52.22
CA THR A 222 81.22 -30.03 -51.96
C THR A 222 80.37 -29.37 -50.86
N HIS A 223 81.01 -28.73 -49.87
CA HIS A 223 80.31 -27.97 -48.85
C HIS A 223 79.77 -26.63 -49.38
N GLU A 224 80.47 -25.96 -50.31
CA GLU A 224 80.01 -24.75 -50.99
C GLU A 224 78.79 -25.02 -51.86
N GLU A 225 78.79 -26.13 -52.59
CA GLU A 225 77.67 -26.52 -53.46
C GLU A 225 76.42 -26.91 -52.64
N ASN A 226 76.61 -27.63 -51.53
CA ASN A 226 75.53 -27.91 -50.56
C ASN A 226 75.02 -26.62 -49.89
N LEU A 227 75.90 -25.69 -49.51
CA LEU A 227 75.52 -24.41 -48.94
C LEU A 227 74.77 -23.54 -49.94
N ARG A 228 75.13 -23.56 -51.24
CA ARG A 228 74.39 -22.88 -52.30
C ARG A 228 73.01 -23.48 -52.53
N SER A 229 72.89 -24.80 -52.50
CA SER A 229 71.61 -25.50 -52.59
C SER A 229 70.70 -25.18 -51.40
N GLN A 230 71.23 -25.26 -50.18
CA GLN A 230 70.53 -24.87 -48.95
C GLN A 230 70.14 -23.39 -48.95
N LEU A 231 71.01 -22.49 -49.42
CA LEU A 231 70.69 -21.08 -49.60
C LEU A 231 69.54 -20.88 -50.60
N GLY A 232 69.51 -21.65 -51.70
CA GLY A 232 68.42 -21.64 -52.68
C GLY A 232 67.08 -22.05 -52.05
N ASP A 233 67.06 -23.16 -51.33
CA ASP A 233 65.88 -23.66 -50.63
C ASP A 233 65.40 -22.70 -49.53
N VAL A 234 66.33 -22.11 -48.78
CA VAL A 234 66.02 -21.08 -47.78
C VAL A 234 65.45 -19.84 -48.46
N ARG A 235 65.97 -19.42 -49.62
CA ARG A 235 65.44 -18.28 -50.39
C ARG A 235 64.02 -18.52 -50.87
N ILE A 236 63.73 -19.73 -51.36
CA ILE A 236 62.38 -20.14 -51.81
C ILE A 236 61.41 -20.20 -50.61
N LYS A 237 61.86 -20.73 -49.47
CA LYS A 237 61.08 -20.74 -48.22
C LYS A 237 60.80 -19.33 -47.69
N ILE A 238 61.78 -18.44 -47.73
CA ILE A 238 61.60 -17.03 -47.36
C ILE A 238 60.62 -16.33 -48.30
N GLY A 239 60.75 -16.51 -49.61
CA GLY A 239 59.84 -15.90 -50.59
C GLY A 239 58.40 -16.40 -50.46
N SER A 240 58.20 -17.69 -50.17
CA SER A 240 56.86 -18.26 -49.93
C SER A 240 56.26 -17.86 -48.58
N ALA A 241 57.08 -17.74 -47.53
CA ALA A 241 56.65 -17.21 -46.23
C ALA A 241 56.26 -15.73 -46.31
N GLN A 242 57.08 -14.90 -46.97
CA GLN A 242 56.79 -13.47 -47.19
C GLN A 242 55.48 -13.27 -47.97
N LYS A 243 55.24 -14.09 -49.01
CA LYS A 243 54.00 -14.01 -49.78
C LYS A 243 52.77 -14.39 -48.94
N LYS A 244 52.87 -15.45 -48.12
CA LYS A 244 51.82 -15.84 -47.17
C LYS A 244 51.55 -14.76 -46.12
N ASP A 245 52.59 -14.15 -45.56
CA ASP A 245 52.44 -13.09 -44.56
C ASP A 245 51.73 -11.88 -45.13
N VAL A 246 52.06 -11.45 -46.35
CA VAL A 246 51.40 -10.32 -47.02
C VAL A 246 49.91 -10.61 -47.28
N ASP A 247 49.57 -11.82 -47.72
CA ASP A 247 48.18 -12.22 -47.97
C ASP A 247 47.38 -12.33 -46.64
N HIS A 248 47.99 -12.88 -45.58
CA HIS A 248 47.38 -12.94 -44.26
C HIS A 248 47.20 -11.55 -43.63
N GLU A 249 48.19 -10.66 -43.79
CA GLU A 249 48.12 -9.28 -43.31
C GLU A 249 47.00 -8.50 -44.01
N GLY A 250 46.85 -8.66 -45.33
CA GLY A 250 45.75 -8.06 -46.09
C GLY A 250 44.38 -8.55 -45.63
N THR A 251 44.27 -9.83 -45.27
CA THR A 251 43.03 -10.43 -44.76
C THR A 251 42.71 -9.94 -43.34
N ASN A 252 43.71 -9.89 -42.45
CA ASN A 252 43.56 -9.36 -41.09
C ASN A 252 43.19 -7.88 -41.09
N ARG A 253 43.82 -7.05 -41.94
CA ARG A 253 43.45 -5.63 -42.08
C ARG A 253 41.98 -5.44 -42.51
N ARG A 254 41.44 -6.34 -43.35
CA ARG A 254 40.02 -6.29 -43.75
C ARG A 254 39.07 -6.71 -42.63
N LEU A 255 39.45 -7.69 -41.81
CA LEU A 255 38.67 -8.10 -40.64
C LEU A 255 38.64 -6.99 -39.59
N VAL A 256 39.80 -6.41 -39.26
CA VAL A 256 39.89 -5.29 -38.31
C VAL A 256 39.05 -4.10 -38.77
N ARG A 257 39.08 -3.73 -40.06
CA ARG A 257 38.22 -2.65 -40.58
C ARG A 257 36.72 -2.95 -40.41
N LYS A 258 36.29 -4.20 -40.60
CA LYS A 258 34.89 -4.59 -40.38
C LYS A 258 34.51 -4.53 -38.91
N GLU A 259 35.41 -4.93 -38.01
CA GLU A 259 35.20 -4.83 -36.57
C GLU A 259 35.15 -3.36 -36.12
N GLU A 260 36.03 -2.51 -36.65
CA GLU A 260 36.02 -1.06 -36.42
C GLU A 260 34.70 -0.43 -36.89
N GLU A 261 34.22 -0.76 -38.10
CA GLU A 261 32.92 -0.29 -38.60
C GLU A 261 31.74 -0.75 -37.72
N GLN A 262 31.76 -1.99 -37.23
CA GLN A 262 30.74 -2.51 -36.31
C GLN A 262 30.76 -1.78 -34.96
N LEU A 263 31.95 -1.53 -34.41
CA LEU A 263 32.10 -0.76 -33.18
C LEU A 263 31.64 0.69 -33.36
N GLN A 264 31.96 1.33 -34.49
CA GLN A 264 31.52 2.69 -34.80
C GLN A 264 30.00 2.79 -34.91
N ASN A 265 29.36 1.79 -35.52
CA ASN A 265 27.90 1.70 -35.59
C ASN A 265 27.27 1.49 -34.21
N LEU A 266 27.89 0.67 -33.36
CA LEU A 266 27.42 0.44 -32.00
C LEU A 266 27.53 1.72 -31.15
N ILE A 267 28.66 2.42 -31.23
CA ILE A 267 28.87 3.72 -30.56
C ILE A 267 27.80 4.71 -31.02
N SER A 268 27.60 4.85 -32.33
CA SER A 268 26.59 5.77 -32.88
C SER A 268 25.19 5.44 -32.37
N LYS A 269 24.86 4.15 -32.26
CA LYS A 269 23.57 3.71 -31.72
C LYS A 269 23.41 4.09 -30.25
N TYR A 270 24.43 3.82 -29.43
CA TYR A 270 24.44 4.23 -28.02
C TYR A 270 24.30 5.74 -27.86
N ASP A 271 25.00 6.53 -28.65
CA ASP A 271 24.91 7.99 -28.60
C ASP A 271 23.48 8.48 -28.90
N THR A 272 22.81 7.90 -29.91
CA THR A 272 21.40 8.22 -30.19
C THR A 272 20.44 7.79 -29.08
N GLU A 273 20.62 6.60 -28.51
CA GLU A 273 19.77 6.12 -27.41
C GLU A 273 19.97 6.98 -26.14
N MET A 274 21.20 7.36 -25.84
CA MET A 274 21.52 8.25 -24.72
C MET A 274 20.91 9.65 -24.91
N ALA A 275 21.02 10.23 -26.11
CA ALA A 275 20.39 11.52 -26.40
C ALA A 275 18.86 11.47 -26.24
N ALA A 276 18.22 10.38 -26.68
CA ALA A 276 16.78 10.20 -26.52
C ALA A 276 16.37 10.08 -25.03
N LEU A 277 17.16 9.35 -24.23
CA LEU A 277 16.93 9.21 -22.79
C LEU A 277 17.15 10.53 -22.02
N GLU A 278 18.14 11.33 -22.41
CA GLU A 278 18.36 12.67 -21.83
C GLU A 278 17.16 13.58 -22.09
N GLU A 279 16.60 13.55 -23.30
CA GLU A 279 15.44 14.36 -23.65
C GLU A 279 14.16 13.87 -22.93
N GLU A 280 13.96 12.56 -22.79
CA GLU A 280 12.86 12.00 -22.00
C GLU A 280 12.97 12.36 -20.51
N SER A 281 14.19 12.31 -19.96
CA SER A 281 14.50 12.70 -18.58
C SER A 281 14.18 14.17 -18.35
N LYS A 282 14.61 15.06 -19.27
CA LYS A 282 14.32 16.49 -19.21
C LYS A 282 12.82 16.77 -19.25
N ASN A 283 12.09 16.14 -20.17
CA ASN A 283 10.64 16.28 -20.28
C ASN A 283 9.92 15.79 -19.01
N SER A 284 10.40 14.71 -18.40
CA SER A 284 9.86 14.18 -17.14
C SER A 284 10.11 15.14 -15.97
N PHE A 285 11.29 15.75 -15.91
CA PHE A 285 11.63 16.75 -14.89
C PHE A 285 10.78 18.02 -15.01
N GLU A 286 10.51 18.49 -16.23
CA GLU A 286 9.61 19.63 -16.47
C GLU A 286 8.15 19.33 -16.08
N LYS A 287 7.68 18.10 -16.28
CA LYS A 287 6.35 17.68 -15.80
C LYS A 287 6.29 17.63 -14.28
N MET A 288 7.33 17.11 -13.64
CA MET A 288 7.44 17.03 -12.18
C MET A 288 7.38 18.42 -11.55
N THR A 289 8.19 19.36 -12.03
CA THR A 289 8.22 20.75 -11.53
C THR A 289 6.90 21.48 -11.71
N LYS A 290 6.18 21.26 -12.83
CA LYS A 290 4.82 21.78 -13.00
C LYS A 290 3.84 21.24 -11.95
N LEU A 291 3.84 19.93 -11.73
CA LEU A 291 2.98 19.29 -10.74
C LEU A 291 3.27 19.78 -9.32
N GLU A 292 4.54 19.96 -8.96
CA GLU A 292 4.93 20.55 -7.66
C GLU A 292 4.38 21.96 -7.50
N GLY A 293 4.43 22.79 -8.54
CA GLY A 293 3.85 24.13 -8.56
C GLY A 293 2.33 24.13 -8.37
N ASP A 294 1.61 23.22 -9.03
CA ASP A 294 0.16 23.12 -8.91
C ASP A 294 -0.27 22.62 -7.52
N VAL A 295 0.48 21.69 -6.93
CA VAL A 295 0.26 21.25 -5.54
C VAL A 295 0.46 22.41 -4.56
N ALA A 296 1.46 23.26 -4.78
CA ALA A 296 1.67 24.43 -3.93
C ALA A 296 0.50 25.42 -4.00
N LYS A 297 -0.04 25.68 -5.20
CA LYS A 297 -1.23 26.54 -5.38
C LYS A 297 -2.46 25.98 -4.67
N LEU A 298 -2.75 24.69 -4.85
CA LEU A 298 -3.89 24.03 -4.18
C LEU A 298 -3.79 24.06 -2.66
N ARG A 299 -2.57 23.95 -2.11
CA ARG A 299 -2.34 24.10 -0.67
C ARG A 299 -2.67 25.51 -0.18
N CYS A 300 -2.25 26.54 -0.92
CA CYS A 300 -2.61 27.92 -0.59
C CYS A 300 -4.12 28.17 -0.65
N GLU A 301 -4.80 27.67 -1.70
CA GLU A 301 -6.25 27.81 -1.84
C GLU A 301 -7.01 27.14 -0.67
N LEU A 302 -6.57 25.94 -0.27
CA LEU A 302 -7.17 25.21 0.85
C LEU A 302 -7.01 25.96 2.18
N ILE A 303 -5.86 26.62 2.40
CA ILE A 303 -5.64 27.46 3.58
C ILE A 303 -6.64 28.62 3.59
N THR A 304 -6.77 29.35 2.47
CA THR A 304 -7.72 30.47 2.34
C THR A 304 -9.17 30.02 2.55
N LEU A 305 -9.52 28.82 2.08
CA LEU A 305 -10.87 28.26 2.25
C LEU A 305 -11.15 27.92 3.72
N ASN A 306 -10.16 27.37 4.43
CA ASN A 306 -10.27 27.09 5.86
C ASN A 306 -10.37 28.37 6.70
N GLU A 307 -9.60 29.42 6.35
CA GLU A 307 -9.70 30.74 7.01
C GLU A 307 -11.10 31.34 6.85
N LYS A 308 -11.71 31.21 5.66
CA LYS A 308 -13.10 31.64 5.42
C LYS A 308 -14.14 30.78 6.14
N ARG A 309 -13.85 29.50 6.38
CA ARG A 309 -14.78 28.56 7.03
C ARG A 309 -14.77 28.66 8.56
N ALA A 310 -13.65 29.03 9.17
CA ALA A 310 -13.51 29.11 10.63
C ALA A 310 -14.57 30.01 11.32
N PRO A 311 -14.92 31.21 10.79
CA PRO A 311 -15.98 32.05 11.36
C PRO A 311 -17.36 31.38 11.32
N ALA A 312 -17.71 30.72 10.21
CA ALA A 312 -19.01 30.07 10.05
C ALA A 312 -19.21 28.91 11.05
N ILE A 313 -18.15 28.15 11.34
CA ILE A 313 -18.19 27.08 12.36
C ILE A 313 -18.38 27.66 13.76
N ALA A 314 -17.77 28.81 14.05
CA ALA A 314 -17.95 29.49 15.34
C ALA A 314 -19.40 29.99 15.51
N ASP A 315 -19.97 30.57 14.47
CA ASP A 315 -21.36 31.05 14.45
C ASP A 315 -22.36 29.90 14.58
N GLU A 316 -22.19 28.79 13.85
CA GLU A 316 -23.06 27.60 13.95
C GLU A 316 -23.08 27.02 15.38
N ARG A 317 -21.92 26.97 16.04
CA ARG A 317 -21.83 26.52 17.44
C ARG A 317 -22.56 27.46 18.39
N TYR A 318 -22.44 28.78 18.18
CA TYR A 318 -23.15 29.77 18.97
C TYR A 318 -24.68 29.63 18.83
N PHE A 319 -25.19 29.55 17.60
CA PHE A 319 -26.63 29.39 17.34
C PHE A 319 -27.17 28.06 17.86
N THR A 320 -26.39 26.98 17.75
CA THR A 320 -26.76 25.68 18.30
C THR A 320 -26.89 25.73 19.83
N GLN A 321 -25.96 26.38 20.53
CA GLN A 321 -26.06 26.55 21.98
C GLN A 321 -27.24 27.43 22.40
N LEU A 322 -27.51 28.50 21.66
CA LEU A 322 -28.67 29.37 21.89
C LEU A 322 -29.97 28.58 21.78
N HIS A 323 -30.10 27.76 20.73
CA HIS A 323 -31.29 26.94 20.49
C HIS A 323 -31.48 25.87 21.58
N ILE A 324 -30.40 25.19 22.01
CA ILE A 324 -30.46 24.23 23.12
C ILE A 324 -30.96 24.90 24.41
N ARG A 325 -30.48 26.12 24.70
CA ARG A 325 -30.91 26.88 25.88
C ARG A 325 -32.40 27.22 25.83
N GLN A 326 -32.89 27.68 24.68
CA GLN A 326 -34.31 27.99 24.49
C GLN A 326 -35.18 26.72 24.59
N SER A 327 -34.77 25.62 23.97
CA SER A 327 -35.49 24.34 24.05
C SER A 327 -35.58 23.81 25.49
N LYS A 328 -34.50 23.95 26.28
CA LYS A 328 -34.51 23.58 27.70
C LYS A 328 -35.50 24.42 28.51
N GLN A 329 -35.52 25.74 28.32
CA GLN A 329 -36.49 26.62 28.99
C GLN A 329 -37.93 26.23 28.66
N MET A 330 -38.21 25.90 27.40
CA MET A 330 -39.54 25.44 26.98
C MET A 330 -39.92 24.10 27.64
N TYR A 331 -38.98 23.15 27.72
CA TYR A 331 -39.20 21.87 28.38
C TYR A 331 -39.50 22.03 29.88
N ASP A 332 -38.74 22.87 30.58
CA ASP A 332 -38.93 23.15 32.01
C ASP A 332 -40.30 23.79 32.28
N MET A 333 -40.76 24.67 31.38
CA MET A 333 -42.09 25.26 31.44
C MET A 333 -43.19 24.20 31.24
N LEU A 334 -43.06 23.34 30.23
CA LEU A 334 -44.02 22.25 29.98
C LEU A 334 -44.08 21.26 31.15
N GLN A 335 -42.93 20.95 31.76
CA GLN A 335 -42.86 20.08 32.92
C GLN A 335 -43.55 20.70 34.14
N SER A 336 -43.34 22.00 34.36
CA SER A 336 -44.03 22.75 35.42
C SER A 336 -45.55 22.74 35.24
N ILE A 337 -46.04 22.89 34.00
CA ILE A 337 -47.47 22.78 33.66
C ILE A 337 -48.02 21.39 33.98
N LYS A 338 -47.30 20.32 33.60
CA LYS A 338 -47.70 18.94 33.92
C LYS A 338 -47.81 18.71 35.43
N THR A 339 -46.85 19.21 36.20
CA THR A 339 -46.88 19.13 37.67
C THR A 339 -48.11 19.84 38.24
N LEU A 340 -48.39 21.07 37.79
CA LEU A 340 -49.58 21.84 38.18
C LEU A 340 -50.87 21.10 37.85
N GLN A 341 -50.98 20.54 36.64
CA GLN A 341 -52.14 19.73 36.24
C GLN A 341 -52.33 18.50 37.13
N GLY A 342 -51.24 17.86 37.56
CA GLY A 342 -51.26 16.78 38.55
C GLY A 342 -51.82 17.22 39.89
N CYS A 343 -51.33 18.34 40.43
CA CYS A 343 -51.83 18.93 41.68
C CYS A 343 -53.33 19.27 41.60
N VAL A 344 -53.78 19.88 40.50
CA VAL A 344 -55.19 20.21 40.26
C VAL A 344 -56.05 18.94 40.20
N ARG A 345 -55.59 17.89 39.54
CA ARG A 345 -56.31 16.61 39.45
C ARG A 345 -56.48 15.96 40.82
N ILE A 346 -55.43 15.96 41.63
CA ILE A 346 -55.47 15.46 43.02
C ILE A 346 -56.48 16.26 43.84
N PHE A 347 -56.42 17.60 43.74
CA PHE A 347 -57.36 18.48 44.43
C PHE A 347 -58.82 18.20 44.04
N LEU A 348 -59.14 18.13 42.74
CA LEU A 348 -60.50 17.87 42.25
C LEU A 348 -61.02 16.48 42.65
N ARG A 349 -60.15 15.48 42.77
CA ARG A 349 -60.52 14.13 43.22
C ARG A 349 -60.88 14.10 44.71
N ASN A 350 -60.18 14.88 45.51
CA ASN A 350 -60.34 14.94 46.97
C ASN A 350 -61.30 16.05 47.43
N ALA A 351 -61.75 16.90 46.52
CA ALA A 351 -62.69 17.98 46.82
C ALA A 351 -64.06 17.42 47.24
N PRO A 352 -64.70 17.99 48.27
CA PRO A 352 -65.99 17.51 48.75
C PRO A 352 -67.07 17.70 47.68
N LYS A 353 -67.74 16.61 47.29
CA LYS A 353 -68.80 16.65 46.28
C LYS A 353 -70.06 17.32 46.83
N PRO A 354 -70.76 18.15 46.04
CA PRO A 354 -71.99 18.81 46.48
C PRO A 354 -73.11 17.79 46.71
N LYS A 355 -73.80 17.90 47.86
CA LYS A 355 -74.92 17.01 48.22
C LYS A 355 -76.09 17.21 47.25
N LYS A 356 -76.53 16.13 46.58
CA LYS A 356 -77.73 16.15 45.72
C LYS A 356 -78.96 16.56 46.55
N LYS A 357 -79.63 17.64 46.17
CA LYS A 357 -80.92 18.05 46.76
C LYS A 357 -81.95 16.94 46.49
N LYS A 358 -82.54 16.36 47.55
CA LYS A 358 -83.69 15.46 47.44
C LYS A 358 -84.86 16.24 46.82
N GLN A 359 -85.32 15.84 45.65
CA GLN A 359 -86.60 16.31 45.10
C GLN A 359 -87.72 15.85 46.03
N LYS A 360 -88.50 16.80 46.58
CA LYS A 360 -89.76 16.49 47.25
C LYS A 360 -90.72 15.94 46.21
N LYS A 361 -91.15 14.69 46.36
CA LYS A 361 -92.30 14.16 45.61
C LYS A 361 -93.54 14.94 46.03
N LYS A 362 -94.28 15.44 45.05
CA LYS A 362 -95.63 16.02 45.22
C LYS A 362 -96.62 14.93 45.62
#